data_AF-A0A9W9U2T5-F1
#
_entry.id   AF-A0A9W9U2T5-F1
#
_cell.length_a   1.000
_cell.length_b   1.000
_cell.length_c   1.000
_cell.angle_alpha   90.00
_cell.angle_beta   90.00
_cell.angle_gamma   90.00
#
_symmetry.space_group_name_H-M   'P 1'
#
loop_
_entity.id
_entity.type
_entity.pdbx_description
1 polymer ?
#
loop_
_entity_poly.entity_id
_entity_poly.type
_entity_poly.pdbx_seq_one_letter_code
_entity_poly.pdbx_strand_id
1 'polypeptide(L)'
;MEEASHPLMTGSDDPSNSSIDERDSRRLDSSLTWDSEGPDGCDRDREAEEKYLGTAISHRSTGSLILIFWRRCGVYLSMSAAAVCILVIVWTVVHCATRSSAHHDQKGVDPGDEPHRKPLVTTWPSEAIANGCIFDVIVYCWIPPACYEPDLAADVVSETSRYAPFHKAGHFDWYGDADGLELVAQDPVVLRERAEIWATHEWHQTHCLYFWRLLGRAVSRSYQDGWEGAYVLSQAIVFPHTLHCNDMLADQEKDGNDLIRTLRVYGTCIRLDEKPDPYLEHGTFPVNPE
;
A
#
# COMPACT_ATOMS: atom_id res chain seq x y z
N MET A 1 -50.42 -27.93 53.05
CA MET A 1 -51.48 -28.84 52.58
C MET A 1 -51.61 -28.54 51.10
N GLU A 2 -51.10 -29.27 50.13
CA GLU A 2 -50.56 -30.64 49.97
C GLU A 2 -49.79 -30.56 48.62
N GLU A 3 -48.50 -30.86 48.49
CA GLU A 3 -47.90 -32.19 48.13
C GLU A 3 -48.86 -33.13 47.37
N ALA A 4 -48.53 -33.85 46.31
CA ALA A 4 -47.30 -34.32 45.67
C ALA A 4 -47.68 -34.63 44.18
N SER A 5 -46.92 -35.23 43.26
CA SER A 5 -45.82 -36.18 43.29
C SER A 5 -45.42 -36.44 41.82
N HIS A 6 -44.11 -36.50 41.54
CA HIS A 6 -43.56 -37.19 40.37
C HIS A 6 -43.79 -38.71 40.48
N PRO A 7 -43.59 -39.44 39.36
CA PRO A 7 -42.67 -40.56 39.41
C PRO A 7 -41.57 -40.51 38.34
N LEU A 8 -40.35 -40.79 38.80
CA LEU A 8 -39.21 -41.32 38.06
C LEU A 8 -39.45 -42.82 37.75
N MET A 9 -39.01 -43.29 36.59
CA MET A 9 -38.27 -44.57 36.41
C MET A 9 -37.94 -44.74 34.91
N THR A 10 -36.67 -44.53 34.53
CA THR A 10 -35.58 -45.53 34.33
C THR A 10 -35.57 -46.17 32.95
N GLY A 11 -34.48 -45.97 32.23
CA GLY A 11 -34.15 -46.66 30.99
C GLY A 11 -32.82 -46.13 30.46
N SER A 12 -31.74 -46.64 31.03
CA SER A 12 -30.40 -46.60 30.46
C SER A 12 -30.41 -47.26 29.07
N ASP A 13 -29.58 -46.75 28.16
CA ASP A 13 -28.54 -47.53 27.49
C ASP A 13 -27.90 -46.65 26.39
N ASP A 14 -26.72 -46.14 26.71
CA ASP A 14 -25.68 -45.80 25.75
C ASP A 14 -24.98 -47.12 25.39
N PRO A 15 -24.77 -47.41 24.10
CA PRO A 15 -23.38 -47.30 23.66
C PRO A 15 -23.26 -46.73 22.23
N SER A 16 -22.40 -45.72 22.12
CA SER A 16 -21.28 -45.60 21.18
C SER A 16 -21.43 -46.21 19.77
N ASN A 17 -21.01 -45.39 18.79
CA ASN A 17 -20.52 -45.76 17.46
C ASN A 17 -21.57 -45.67 16.33
N SER A 18 -21.76 -44.45 15.78
CA SER A 18 -22.03 -44.31 14.35
C SER A 18 -20.80 -43.71 13.70
N SER A 19 -20.14 -44.58 12.94
CA SER A 19 -18.96 -44.38 12.14
C SER A 19 -19.13 -43.19 11.20
N ILE A 20 -18.20 -42.25 11.29
CA ILE A 20 -17.79 -41.38 10.18
C ILE A 20 -17.43 -42.30 9.02
N ASP A 21 -18.18 -42.22 7.92
CA ASP A 21 -17.91 -43.01 6.71
C ASP A 21 -16.65 -42.44 6.04
N GLU A 22 -15.50 -42.96 6.43
CA GLU A 22 -14.22 -42.83 5.73
C GLU A 22 -14.31 -43.52 4.36
N ARG A 23 -14.97 -42.88 3.40
CA ARG A 23 -14.94 -43.34 2.01
C ARG A 23 -15.27 -42.27 0.98
N ASP A 24 -14.58 -41.12 1.06
CA ASP A 24 -14.32 -40.32 -0.16
C ASP A 24 -12.98 -39.57 -0.15
N SER A 25 -11.99 -40.14 0.55
CA SER A 25 -10.60 -39.68 0.51
C SER A 25 -9.81 -40.50 -0.52
N ARG A 26 -10.11 -40.32 -1.83
CA ARG A 26 -9.26 -40.87 -2.91
C ARG A 26 -9.51 -40.24 -4.29
N ARG A 27 -9.09 -38.99 -4.47
CA ARG A 27 -8.45 -38.49 -5.72
C ARG A 27 -7.94 -37.05 -5.55
N LEU A 28 -6.81 -36.92 -4.88
CA LEU A 28 -5.87 -35.84 -5.14
C LEU A 28 -4.58 -36.53 -5.61
N ASP A 29 -4.25 -36.30 -6.87
CA ASP A 29 -3.05 -36.80 -7.53
C ASP A 29 -1.82 -36.32 -6.76
N SER A 30 -1.14 -37.28 -6.14
CA SER A 30 0.15 -37.11 -5.49
C SER A 30 1.24 -37.21 -6.54
N SER A 31 1.63 -36.08 -7.12
CA SER A 31 2.88 -35.96 -7.89
C SER A 31 3.47 -34.56 -7.79
N LEU A 32 3.70 -34.10 -6.55
CA LEU A 32 4.61 -33.00 -6.25
C LEU A 32 5.55 -33.45 -5.13
N THR A 33 6.52 -34.29 -5.49
CA THR A 33 7.71 -34.51 -4.68
C THR A 33 8.63 -33.31 -4.88
N TRP A 34 8.91 -32.58 -3.80
CA TRP A 34 10.00 -31.61 -3.77
C TRP A 34 11.31 -32.39 -3.65
N ASP A 35 11.80 -32.85 -4.80
CA ASP A 35 13.14 -33.41 -4.90
C ASP A 35 14.17 -32.28 -4.85
N SER A 36 14.88 -32.23 -3.73
CA SER A 36 15.96 -31.29 -3.46
C SER A 36 17.28 -31.77 -4.07
N GLU A 37 17.52 -31.55 -5.36
CA GLU A 37 18.87 -31.68 -5.95
C GLU A 37 19.06 -30.74 -7.16
N GLY A 38 20.09 -29.86 -7.11
CA GLY A 38 20.75 -29.29 -8.30
C GLY A 38 20.65 -27.77 -8.53
N PRO A 39 21.77 -27.05 -8.74
CA PRO A 39 21.81 -25.61 -8.96
C PRO A 39 21.55 -25.24 -10.44
N ASP A 40 21.36 -23.95 -10.69
CA ASP A 40 21.37 -23.29 -12.01
C ASP A 40 20.02 -23.18 -12.73
N GLY A 41 19.21 -22.20 -12.31
CA GLY A 41 17.91 -21.87 -12.92
C GLY A 41 17.65 -20.39 -13.20
N CYS A 42 18.63 -19.49 -13.03
CA CYS A 42 18.45 -18.03 -13.23
C CYS A 42 19.27 -17.44 -14.39
N ASP A 43 19.84 -18.26 -15.29
CA ASP A 43 20.75 -17.76 -16.36
C ASP A 43 20.23 -17.90 -17.80
N ARG A 44 18.97 -18.29 -18.02
CA ARG A 44 18.45 -18.52 -19.38
C ARG A 44 18.09 -17.28 -20.18
N ASP A 45 18.13 -16.09 -19.59
CA ASP A 45 17.74 -14.87 -20.30
C ASP A 45 18.95 -14.11 -20.89
N ARG A 46 20.18 -14.58 -20.68
CA ARG A 46 21.42 -13.89 -21.13
C ARG A 46 21.99 -14.39 -22.46
N GLU A 47 21.53 -15.53 -22.98
CA GLU A 47 22.07 -16.15 -24.21
C GLU A 47 21.33 -15.75 -25.51
N ALA A 48 20.27 -14.96 -25.43
CA ALA A 48 19.49 -14.54 -26.61
C ALA A 48 20.05 -13.29 -27.33
N GLU A 49 20.90 -12.47 -26.71
CA GLU A 49 21.38 -11.21 -27.29
C GLU A 49 22.73 -11.30 -28.03
N GLU A 50 23.54 -12.34 -27.85
CA GLU A 50 24.86 -12.44 -28.49
C GLU A 50 24.82 -12.88 -29.97
N LYS A 51 23.64 -13.22 -30.52
CA LYS A 51 23.51 -13.80 -31.87
C LYS A 51 23.54 -12.80 -33.03
N TYR A 52 23.58 -11.49 -32.77
CA TYR A 52 23.45 -10.46 -33.83
C TYR A 52 24.74 -9.70 -34.23
N LEU A 53 25.90 -10.02 -33.65
CA LEU A 53 27.14 -9.32 -33.98
C LEU A 53 28.27 -10.30 -34.34
N GLY A 54 28.31 -10.73 -35.60
CA GLY A 54 29.54 -11.31 -36.11
C GLY A 54 29.43 -12.01 -37.45
N THR A 55 29.65 -11.30 -38.55
CA THR A 55 30.35 -11.90 -39.70
C THR A 55 31.00 -10.85 -40.61
N ALA A 56 32.13 -11.27 -41.20
CA ALA A 56 32.84 -10.75 -42.38
C ALA A 56 33.98 -9.73 -42.14
N ILE A 57 35.17 -9.79 -42.76
CA ILE A 57 35.79 -10.65 -43.78
C ILE A 57 37.33 -10.45 -43.69
N SER A 58 38.12 -11.48 -44.05
CA SER A 58 39.57 -11.39 -44.22
C SER A 58 39.96 -10.76 -45.56
N HIS A 59 40.99 -9.90 -45.61
CA HIS A 59 41.95 -9.92 -46.72
C HIS A 59 43.28 -9.23 -46.38
N ARG A 60 44.36 -9.85 -46.84
CA ARG A 60 45.77 -9.47 -46.64
C ARG A 60 46.25 -8.56 -47.79
N SER A 61 47.23 -7.71 -47.45
CA SER A 61 48.20 -6.98 -48.30
C SER A 61 47.75 -5.74 -49.10
N THR A 62 47.96 -4.55 -48.51
CA THR A 62 48.55 -3.34 -49.13
C THR A 62 49.15 -2.46 -48.03
N GLY A 63 50.10 -3.02 -47.29
CA GLY A 63 50.77 -2.34 -46.17
C GLY A 63 51.88 -1.42 -46.65
N SER A 64 51.66 -0.10 -46.56
CA SER A 64 52.68 0.87 -46.07
C SER A 64 52.21 2.32 -46.16
N LEU A 65 51.32 2.69 -47.08
CA LEU A 65 50.81 4.08 -47.18
C LEU A 65 49.51 4.30 -46.40
N ILE A 66 48.71 3.25 -46.22
CA ILE A 66 47.48 3.27 -45.42
C ILE A 66 47.79 3.41 -43.91
N LEU A 67 48.88 2.84 -43.42
CA LEU A 67 49.24 2.90 -41.99
C LEU A 67 49.55 4.31 -41.48
N ILE A 68 50.03 5.22 -42.34
CA ILE A 68 50.31 6.61 -41.96
C ILE A 68 49.02 7.43 -41.89
N PHE A 69 48.08 7.19 -42.82
CA PHE A 69 46.76 7.82 -42.81
C PHE A 69 45.90 7.31 -41.64
N TRP A 70 45.96 6.02 -41.33
CA TRP A 70 45.27 5.42 -40.17
C TRP A 70 45.89 5.78 -38.82
N ARG A 71 47.22 6.00 -38.73
CA ARG A 71 47.84 6.56 -37.51
C ARG A 71 47.42 8.01 -37.25
N ARG A 72 47.19 8.81 -38.29
CA ARG A 72 46.67 10.18 -38.13
C ARG A 72 45.17 10.19 -37.81
N CYS A 73 44.33 9.44 -38.54
CA CYS A 73 42.90 9.37 -38.26
C CYS A 73 42.56 8.69 -36.93
N GLY A 74 43.31 7.64 -36.53
CA GLY A 74 43.13 6.97 -35.23
C GLY A 74 43.46 7.86 -34.04
N VAL A 75 44.46 8.75 -34.18
CA VAL A 75 44.77 9.75 -33.15
C VAL A 75 43.70 10.84 -33.11
N TYR A 76 43.17 11.31 -34.24
CA TYR A 76 42.06 12.29 -34.21
C TYR A 76 40.75 11.71 -33.67
N LEU A 77 40.42 10.45 -34.00
CA LEU A 77 39.29 9.72 -33.43
C LEU A 77 39.47 9.45 -31.93
N SER A 78 40.68 9.08 -31.47
CA SER A 78 40.95 8.90 -30.04
C SER A 78 40.96 10.21 -29.25
N MET A 79 41.47 11.29 -29.84
CA MET A 79 41.46 12.62 -29.22
C MET A 79 40.03 13.18 -29.11
N SER A 80 39.17 12.90 -30.10
CA SER A 80 37.75 13.27 -30.04
C SER A 80 36.97 12.45 -29.00
N ALA A 81 37.25 11.14 -28.88
CA ALA A 81 36.64 10.30 -27.86
C ALA A 81 37.09 10.71 -26.44
N ALA A 82 38.38 11.02 -26.25
CA ALA A 82 38.90 11.52 -24.98
C ALA A 82 38.28 12.87 -24.60
N ALA A 83 38.11 13.79 -25.56
CA ALA A 83 37.44 15.06 -25.32
C ALA A 83 35.97 14.88 -24.92
N VAL A 84 35.23 13.96 -25.56
CA VAL A 84 33.84 13.65 -25.18
C VAL A 84 33.77 13.03 -23.78
N CYS A 85 34.66 12.08 -23.46
CA CYS A 85 34.72 11.50 -22.11
C CYS A 85 35.06 12.56 -21.05
N ILE A 86 35.99 13.48 -21.32
CA ILE A 86 36.31 14.58 -20.41
C ILE A 86 35.11 15.50 -20.23
N LEU A 87 34.38 15.84 -21.30
CA LEU A 87 33.18 16.67 -21.21
C LEU A 87 32.06 15.98 -20.40
N VAL A 88 31.87 14.67 -20.57
CA VAL A 88 30.90 13.89 -19.77
C VAL A 88 31.32 13.84 -18.30
N ILE A 89 32.61 13.61 -18.01
CA ILE A 89 33.13 13.59 -16.63
C ILE A 89 33.02 14.97 -15.99
N VAL A 90 33.34 16.05 -16.71
CA VAL A 90 33.19 17.41 -16.20
C VAL A 90 31.72 17.73 -15.96
N TRP A 91 30.82 17.35 -16.89
CA TRP A 91 29.39 17.54 -16.72
C TRP A 91 28.85 16.74 -15.53
N THR A 92 29.24 15.47 -15.35
CA THR A 92 28.81 14.67 -14.19
C THR A 92 29.38 15.20 -12.88
N VAL A 93 30.65 15.63 -12.84
CA VAL A 93 31.26 16.23 -11.64
C VAL A 93 30.58 17.55 -11.29
N VAL A 94 30.30 18.43 -12.27
CA VAL A 94 29.58 19.69 -12.04
C VAL A 94 28.13 19.41 -11.64
N HIS A 95 27.45 18.45 -12.27
CA HIS A 95 26.09 18.07 -11.92
C HIS A 95 26.02 17.43 -10.52
N CYS A 96 27.01 16.62 -10.12
CA CYS A 96 27.12 16.08 -8.77
C CYS A 96 27.46 17.17 -7.75
N ALA A 97 28.36 18.10 -8.06
CA ALA A 97 28.72 19.20 -7.16
C ALA A 97 27.57 20.20 -6.97
N THR A 98 26.79 20.46 -8.01
CA THR A 98 25.59 21.33 -7.93
C THR A 98 24.42 20.63 -7.22
N ARG A 99 24.20 19.32 -7.42
CA ARG A 99 23.22 18.53 -6.65
C ARG A 99 23.64 18.38 -5.18
N SER A 100 24.92 18.17 -4.91
CA SER A 100 25.47 18.10 -3.55
C SER A 100 25.37 19.46 -2.84
N SER A 101 25.61 20.58 -3.54
CA SER A 101 25.34 21.91 -3.00
C SER A 101 23.85 22.16 -2.73
N ALA A 102 22.94 21.61 -3.55
CA ALA A 102 21.50 21.70 -3.30
C ALA A 102 21.04 20.88 -2.07
N HIS A 103 21.79 19.83 -1.67
CA HIS A 103 21.53 19.06 -0.45
C HIS A 103 22.18 19.63 0.81
N HIS A 104 23.10 20.59 0.71
CA HIS A 104 23.80 21.16 1.87
C HIS A 104 23.27 22.53 2.36
N ASP A 105 22.19 23.05 1.77
CA ASP A 105 21.48 24.24 2.30
C ASP A 105 20.23 23.87 3.13
N GLN A 106 20.26 22.72 3.80
CA GLN A 106 19.42 22.52 4.99
C GLN A 106 20.22 23.02 6.20
N LYS A 107 20.05 24.30 6.52
CA LYS A 107 20.39 24.82 7.85
C LYS A 107 19.80 23.88 8.90
N GLY A 108 20.65 23.40 9.80
CA GLY A 108 20.31 22.46 10.86
C GLY A 108 19.03 22.86 11.57
N VAL A 109 17.98 22.08 11.32
CA VAL A 109 16.77 22.04 12.13
C VAL A 109 17.12 21.19 13.35
N ASP A 110 16.90 21.74 14.53
CA ASP A 110 17.04 21.03 15.79
C ASP A 110 16.17 19.77 15.74
N PRO A 111 16.69 18.55 16.00
CA PRO A 111 15.91 17.31 15.95
C PRO A 111 14.71 17.28 16.92
N GLY A 112 14.56 18.28 17.79
CA GLY A 112 13.40 18.48 18.66
C GLY A 112 12.21 19.23 18.06
N ASP A 113 12.33 19.89 16.90
CA ASP A 113 11.33 20.83 16.38
C ASP A 113 10.60 20.38 15.10
N GLU A 114 10.71 19.11 14.69
CA GLU A 114 9.87 18.61 13.59
C GLU A 114 8.38 18.56 14.00
N PRO A 115 7.47 19.21 13.26
CA PRO A 115 6.03 19.21 13.52
C PRO A 115 5.40 17.80 13.51
N HIS A 116 6.11 16.82 12.95
CA HIS A 116 5.65 15.46 12.72
C HIS A 116 5.85 14.51 13.91
N ARG A 117 6.53 14.94 14.98
CA ARG A 117 6.91 14.05 16.08
C ARG A 117 5.87 13.90 17.20
N LYS A 118 4.78 14.68 17.19
CA LYS A 118 3.70 14.49 18.17
C LYS A 118 2.56 13.71 17.53
N PRO A 119 2.18 12.53 18.08
CA PRO A 119 0.87 11.96 17.84
C PRO A 119 -0.15 13.02 18.25
N LEU A 120 -0.71 13.72 17.27
CA LEU A 120 -1.75 14.69 17.53
C LEU A 120 -3.00 13.88 17.86
N VAL A 121 -3.30 13.73 19.15
CA VAL A 121 -4.62 13.30 19.61
C VAL A 121 -5.55 14.50 19.43
N THR A 122 -5.85 14.85 18.18
CA THR A 122 -6.87 15.87 17.90
C THR A 122 -8.22 15.24 18.13
N THR A 123 -9.12 15.95 18.83
CA THR A 123 -10.49 15.45 19.08
C THR A 123 -11.57 16.33 18.44
N TRP A 124 -11.20 17.50 17.90
CA TRP A 124 -12.12 18.47 17.33
C TRP A 124 -11.71 18.91 15.91
N PRO A 125 -12.66 19.21 14.99
CA PRO A 125 -12.33 19.61 13.62
C PRO A 125 -11.49 20.88 13.56
N SER A 126 -11.75 21.86 14.43
CA SER A 126 -10.98 23.10 14.51
C SER A 126 -9.52 22.88 14.86
N GLU A 127 -9.22 21.91 15.74
CA GLU A 127 -7.87 21.53 16.11
C GLU A 127 -7.15 20.81 14.96
N ALA A 128 -7.85 19.89 14.29
CA ALA A 128 -7.33 19.21 13.10
C ALA A 128 -6.99 20.22 11.99
N ILE A 129 -7.86 21.19 11.72
CA ILE A 129 -7.61 22.27 10.76
C ILE A 129 -6.43 23.14 11.20
N ALA A 130 -6.36 23.51 12.48
CA ALA A 130 -5.25 24.32 13.01
C ALA A 130 -3.89 23.61 12.88
N ASN A 131 -3.87 22.27 12.98
CA ASN A 131 -2.70 21.43 12.78
C ASN A 131 -2.42 21.09 11.30
N GLY A 132 -3.23 21.61 10.37
CA GLY A 132 -3.06 21.38 8.93
C GLY A 132 -3.47 19.97 8.47
N CYS A 133 -4.20 19.21 9.28
CA CYS A 133 -4.72 17.90 8.85
C CYS A 133 -5.66 18.06 7.66
N ILE A 134 -5.66 17.06 6.77
CA ILE A 134 -6.49 17.01 5.57
C ILE A 134 -7.59 15.98 5.79
N PHE A 135 -8.84 16.35 5.51
CA PHE A 135 -9.96 15.42 5.57
C PHE A 135 -9.99 14.53 4.33
N ASP A 136 -9.83 13.23 4.50
CA ASP A 136 -9.98 12.23 3.45
C ASP A 136 -11.38 11.60 3.53
N VAL A 137 -12.14 11.72 2.44
CA VAL A 137 -13.54 11.28 2.36
C VAL A 137 -13.67 9.76 2.45
N ILE A 138 -12.72 9.01 1.89
CA ILE A 138 -12.81 7.54 1.83
C ILE A 138 -12.30 6.92 3.13
N VAL A 139 -11.24 7.45 3.75
CA VAL A 139 -10.89 7.05 5.12
C VAL A 139 -11.93 7.56 6.13
N TYR A 140 -12.65 8.63 5.80
CA TYR A 140 -13.54 9.38 6.68
C TYR A 140 -12.80 9.88 7.94
N CYS A 141 -11.63 10.49 7.70
CA CYS A 141 -10.64 10.80 8.73
C CYS A 141 -9.92 12.13 8.48
N TRP A 142 -9.59 12.85 9.55
CA TRP A 142 -8.59 13.92 9.50
C TRP A 142 -7.18 13.32 9.54
N ILE A 143 -6.48 13.36 8.41
CA ILE A 143 -5.16 12.75 8.23
C ILE A 143 -4.06 13.80 8.39
N PRO A 144 -3.03 13.57 9.23
CA PRO A 144 -1.87 14.45 9.29
C PRO A 144 -1.14 14.53 7.93
N PRO A 145 -0.59 15.70 7.55
CA PRO A 145 0.00 15.91 6.22
C PRO A 145 1.04 14.87 5.79
N ALA A 146 1.86 14.39 6.72
CA ALA A 146 2.91 13.41 6.44
C ALA A 146 2.37 12.04 5.98
N CYS A 147 1.11 11.72 6.31
CA CYS A 147 0.44 10.47 5.94
C CYS A 147 -0.64 10.66 4.86
N TYR A 148 -0.90 11.89 4.44
CA TYR A 148 -1.92 12.16 3.43
C TYR A 148 -1.39 11.85 2.04
N GLU A 149 -2.20 11.16 1.25
CA GLU A 149 -1.79 10.57 -0.01
C GLU A 149 -2.65 11.14 -1.17
N PRO A 150 -2.36 12.37 -1.64
CA PRO A 150 -3.26 13.16 -2.48
C PRO A 150 -3.65 12.46 -3.79
N ASP A 151 -2.71 11.80 -4.46
CA ASP A 151 -3.03 11.12 -5.73
C ASP A 151 -3.96 9.91 -5.53
N LEU A 152 -3.79 9.17 -4.42
CA LEU A 152 -4.67 8.03 -4.15
C LEU A 152 -6.06 8.55 -3.72
N ALA A 153 -6.10 9.60 -2.89
CA ALA A 153 -7.33 10.25 -2.46
C ALA A 153 -8.12 10.80 -3.66
N ALA A 154 -7.43 11.44 -4.60
CA ALA A 154 -8.05 11.94 -5.83
C ALA A 154 -8.52 10.81 -6.76
N ASP A 155 -7.72 9.73 -6.90
CA ASP A 155 -8.11 8.59 -7.74
C ASP A 155 -9.32 7.85 -7.18
N VAL A 156 -9.39 7.60 -5.87
CA VAL A 156 -10.46 6.77 -5.29
C VAL A 156 -11.84 7.43 -5.34
N VAL A 157 -11.92 8.76 -5.44
CA VAL A 157 -13.18 9.49 -5.65
C VAL A 157 -13.44 9.84 -7.12
N SER A 158 -12.58 9.42 -8.04
CA SER A 158 -12.69 9.75 -9.46
C SER A 158 -13.54 8.73 -10.23
N GLU A 159 -14.52 9.23 -10.99
CA GLU A 159 -15.30 8.47 -11.96
C GLU A 159 -14.45 7.86 -13.09
N THR A 160 -13.23 8.37 -13.30
CA THR A 160 -12.30 7.85 -14.30
C THR A 160 -11.28 6.87 -13.72
N SER A 161 -11.39 6.53 -12.43
CA SER A 161 -10.51 5.53 -11.82
C SER A 161 -10.66 4.18 -12.53
N ARG A 162 -9.56 3.42 -12.60
CA ARG A 162 -9.60 2.02 -13.07
C ARG A 162 -10.53 1.12 -12.24
N TYR A 163 -10.90 1.56 -11.04
CA TYR A 163 -11.76 0.83 -10.12
C TYR A 163 -13.24 1.26 -10.18
N ALA A 164 -13.55 2.37 -10.86
CA ALA A 164 -14.92 2.88 -11.00
C ALA A 164 -15.88 1.86 -11.67
N PRO A 165 -15.48 1.08 -12.70
CA PRO A 165 -16.35 0.06 -13.30
C PRO A 165 -16.79 -1.06 -12.34
N PHE A 166 -16.14 -1.18 -11.18
CA PHE A 166 -16.44 -2.18 -10.16
C PHE A 166 -17.16 -1.58 -8.94
N HIS A 167 -17.57 -0.32 -9.00
CA HIS A 167 -18.09 0.44 -7.86
C HIS A 167 -17.11 0.41 -6.66
N LYS A 168 -15.81 0.53 -6.97
CA LYS A 168 -14.71 0.58 -5.99
C LYS A 168 -13.90 1.88 -6.07
N ALA A 169 -14.48 2.89 -6.71
CA ALA A 169 -14.04 4.27 -6.78
C ALA A 169 -15.17 5.13 -7.37
N GLY A 170 -15.09 6.45 -7.23
CA GLY A 170 -16.05 7.41 -7.78
C GLY A 170 -17.01 7.96 -6.73
N HIS A 171 -18.25 8.21 -7.13
CA HIS A 171 -19.32 8.67 -6.27
C HIS A 171 -19.94 7.54 -5.43
N PHE A 172 -20.14 7.81 -4.16
CA PHE A 172 -20.93 7.00 -3.23
C PHE A 172 -22.06 7.84 -2.66
N ASP A 173 -23.18 7.19 -2.37
CA ASP A 173 -24.28 7.84 -1.65
C ASP A 173 -24.00 7.86 -0.16
N TRP A 174 -24.27 9.00 0.47
CA TRP A 174 -24.08 9.25 1.89
C TRP A 174 -25.40 9.69 2.49
N TYR A 175 -25.66 9.26 3.71
CA TYR A 175 -26.93 9.49 4.39
C TYR A 175 -26.71 10.10 5.77
N GLY A 176 -27.58 11.05 6.13
CA GLY A 176 -27.59 11.71 7.44
C GLY A 176 -28.34 10.92 8.51
N ASP A 177 -28.98 9.80 8.15
CA ASP A 177 -29.74 8.93 9.03
C ASP A 177 -29.60 7.45 8.63
N ALA A 178 -29.97 6.57 9.57
CA ALA A 178 -29.90 5.12 9.41
C ALA A 178 -30.95 4.54 8.46
N ASP A 179 -32.01 5.28 8.18
CA ASP A 179 -33.12 4.85 7.31
C ASP A 179 -32.85 5.19 5.83
N GLY A 180 -31.76 5.93 5.54
CA GLY A 180 -31.38 6.33 4.19
C GLY A 180 -32.25 7.42 3.57
N LEU A 181 -32.86 8.28 4.39
CA LEU A 181 -33.84 9.27 3.92
C LEU A 181 -33.21 10.66 3.65
N GLU A 182 -32.19 11.04 4.41
CA GLU A 182 -31.46 12.30 4.27
C GLU A 182 -30.22 12.10 3.41
N LEU A 183 -30.32 12.29 2.09
CA LEU A 183 -29.16 12.31 1.21
C LEU A 183 -28.21 13.46 1.55
N VAL A 184 -26.92 13.14 1.67
CA VAL A 184 -25.82 14.07 1.92
C VAL A 184 -24.88 14.04 0.72
N ALA A 185 -24.48 15.23 0.26
CA ALA A 185 -23.53 15.33 -0.85
C ALA A 185 -22.17 14.74 -0.49
N GLN A 186 -21.53 14.03 -1.43
CA GLN A 186 -20.12 13.63 -1.36
C GLN A 186 -19.21 14.85 -1.57
N ASP A 187 -19.28 15.80 -0.65
CA ASP A 187 -18.45 16.99 -0.61
C ASP A 187 -17.60 16.96 0.67
N PRO A 188 -16.27 17.00 0.58
CA PRO A 188 -15.41 17.01 1.77
C PRO A 188 -15.71 18.16 2.73
N VAL A 189 -16.21 19.31 2.27
CA VAL A 189 -16.61 20.45 3.13
C VAL A 189 -17.85 20.13 3.94
N VAL A 190 -18.78 19.35 3.40
CA VAL A 190 -20.01 18.93 4.09
C VAL A 190 -19.71 17.75 5.01
N LEU A 191 -19.06 16.72 4.48
CA LEU A 191 -18.81 15.47 5.17
C LEU A 191 -17.88 15.65 6.38
N ARG A 192 -16.88 16.52 6.29
CA ARG A 192 -15.95 16.75 7.41
C ARG A 192 -16.60 17.34 8.65
N GLU A 193 -17.75 18.01 8.53
CA GLU A 193 -18.45 18.64 9.66
C GLU A 193 -19.34 17.62 10.41
N ARG A 194 -19.74 16.53 9.74
CA ARG A 194 -20.54 15.47 10.34
C ARG A 194 -19.65 14.50 11.12
N ALA A 195 -19.95 14.33 12.41
CA ALA A 195 -19.22 13.38 13.25
C ALA A 195 -19.65 11.92 12.98
N GLU A 196 -20.88 11.76 12.48
CA GLU A 196 -21.52 10.50 12.17
C GLU A 196 -22.26 10.65 10.84
N ILE A 197 -22.19 9.59 10.02
CA ILE A 197 -22.83 9.48 8.72
C ILE A 197 -23.18 8.00 8.49
N TRP A 198 -24.08 7.73 7.54
CA TRP A 198 -24.40 6.39 7.08
C TRP A 198 -23.94 6.24 5.64
N ALA A 199 -23.08 5.25 5.39
CA ALA A 199 -22.46 5.01 4.09
C ALA A 199 -22.87 3.64 3.55
N THR A 200 -22.81 3.46 2.23
CA THR A 200 -23.19 2.18 1.62
C THR A 200 -22.15 1.08 1.85
N HIS A 201 -22.56 -0.16 1.62
CA HIS A 201 -21.66 -1.31 1.64
C HIS A 201 -20.53 -1.18 0.61
N GLU A 202 -20.81 -0.67 -0.60
CA GLU A 202 -19.81 -0.45 -1.64
C GLU A 202 -18.75 0.57 -1.23
N TRP A 203 -19.16 1.62 -0.51
CA TRP A 203 -18.21 2.56 0.09
C TRP A 203 -17.29 1.84 1.07
N HIS A 204 -17.82 0.98 1.95
CA HIS A 204 -17.00 0.30 2.95
C HIS A 204 -16.01 -0.70 2.32
N GLN A 205 -16.41 -1.42 1.28
CA GLN A 205 -15.49 -2.23 0.49
C GLN A 205 -14.39 -1.36 -0.15
N THR A 206 -14.75 -0.18 -0.65
CA THR A 206 -13.78 0.78 -1.20
C THR A 206 -12.81 1.31 -0.15
N HIS A 207 -13.31 1.64 1.05
CA HIS A 207 -12.52 2.04 2.21
C HIS A 207 -11.46 0.97 2.55
N CYS A 208 -11.86 -0.30 2.60
CA CYS A 208 -10.94 -1.42 2.84
C CYS A 208 -9.87 -1.56 1.75
N LEU A 209 -10.26 -1.52 0.47
CA LEU A 209 -9.31 -1.53 -0.66
C LEU A 209 -8.36 -0.32 -0.62
N TYR A 210 -8.87 0.83 -0.22
CA TYR A 210 -8.09 2.06 -0.14
C TYR A 210 -7.02 1.97 0.95
N PHE A 211 -7.32 1.40 2.11
CA PHE A 211 -6.32 1.12 3.14
C PHE A 211 -5.19 0.21 2.66
N TRP A 212 -5.51 -0.83 1.87
CA TRP A 212 -4.49 -1.66 1.22
C TRP A 212 -3.59 -0.88 0.27
N ARG A 213 -4.15 0.09 -0.48
CA ARG A 213 -3.38 0.97 -1.37
C ARG A 213 -2.46 1.91 -0.59
N LEU A 214 -2.93 2.48 0.52
CA LEU A 214 -2.13 3.34 1.40
C LEU A 214 -0.93 2.56 1.96
N LEU A 215 -1.17 1.37 2.52
CA LEU A 215 -0.11 0.50 3.03
C LEU A 215 0.87 0.09 1.92
N GLY A 216 0.35 -0.39 0.79
CA GLY A 216 1.17 -0.84 -0.33
C GLY A 216 2.04 0.28 -0.91
N ARG A 217 1.52 1.51 -0.99
CA ARG A 217 2.27 2.68 -1.44
C ARG A 217 3.36 3.06 -0.44
N ALA A 218 3.05 3.09 0.86
CA ALA A 218 4.03 3.38 1.89
C ALA A 218 5.19 2.37 1.86
N VAL A 219 4.89 1.07 1.81
CA VAL A 219 5.91 0.00 1.71
C VAL A 219 6.72 0.11 0.41
N SER A 220 6.06 0.32 -0.73
CA SER A 220 6.75 0.41 -2.03
C SER A 220 7.73 1.57 -2.09
N ARG A 221 7.32 2.75 -1.60
CA ARG A 221 8.21 3.92 -1.47
C ARG A 221 9.36 3.64 -0.51
N SER A 222 9.07 3.03 0.64
CA SER A 222 10.10 2.66 1.62
C SER A 222 11.16 1.73 1.04
N TYR A 223 10.75 0.80 0.17
CA TYR A 223 11.67 -0.11 -0.50
C TYR A 223 12.56 0.60 -1.54
N GLN A 224 12.03 1.62 -2.22
CA GLN A 224 12.74 2.36 -3.28
C GLN A 224 13.67 3.43 -2.73
N ASP A 225 13.18 4.22 -1.76
CA ASP A 225 13.83 5.43 -1.27
C ASP A 225 14.52 5.21 0.09
N GLY A 226 14.31 4.04 0.71
CA GLY A 226 14.73 3.74 2.08
C GLY A 226 13.59 3.91 3.08
N TRP A 227 13.75 3.29 4.25
CA TRP A 227 12.71 3.28 5.29
C TRP A 227 12.69 4.56 6.14
N GLU A 228 13.74 5.38 6.08
CA GLU A 228 13.82 6.61 6.85
C GLU A 228 12.75 7.61 6.40
N GLY A 229 11.89 8.04 7.35
CA GLY A 229 10.79 8.95 7.04
C GLY A 229 9.64 8.30 6.26
N ALA A 230 9.52 6.98 6.31
CA ALA A 230 8.37 6.27 5.76
C ALA A 230 7.15 6.39 6.67
N TYR A 231 6.18 7.21 6.29
CA TYR A 231 4.97 7.45 7.07
C TYR A 231 3.75 6.70 6.53
N VAL A 232 2.90 6.23 7.44
CA VAL A 232 1.59 5.67 7.09
C VAL A 232 0.57 5.94 8.20
N LEU A 233 -0.70 6.03 7.83
CA LEU A 233 -1.79 6.10 8.81
C LEU A 233 -1.80 4.81 9.65
N SER A 234 -1.84 4.93 10.97
CA SER A 234 -1.68 3.78 11.88
C SER A 234 -2.69 2.67 11.64
N GLN A 235 -3.93 3.01 11.31
CA GLN A 235 -4.99 2.07 10.94
C GLN A 235 -4.61 1.13 9.79
N ALA A 236 -3.67 1.51 8.93
CA ALA A 236 -3.20 0.67 7.84
C ALA A 236 -2.35 -0.53 8.30
N ILE A 237 -1.79 -0.49 9.51
CA ILE A 237 -0.90 -1.55 10.03
C ILE A 237 -1.46 -2.29 11.26
N VAL A 238 -2.63 -1.87 11.76
CA VAL A 238 -3.29 -2.52 12.90
C VAL A 238 -3.93 -3.81 12.41
N PHE A 239 -3.38 -4.95 12.82
CA PHE A 239 -3.77 -6.25 12.27
C PHE A 239 -5.26 -6.62 12.44
N PRO A 240 -5.92 -6.34 13.60
CA PRO A 240 -7.37 -6.51 13.70
C PRO A 240 -8.16 -5.71 12.65
N HIS A 241 -7.72 -4.50 12.30
CA HIS A 241 -8.35 -3.71 11.25
C HIS A 241 -8.11 -4.32 9.86
N THR A 242 -6.93 -4.91 9.62
CA THR A 242 -6.65 -5.69 8.41
C THR A 242 -7.56 -6.91 8.27
N LEU A 243 -7.81 -7.64 9.36
CA LEU A 243 -8.73 -8.79 9.34
C LEU A 243 -10.17 -8.35 9.05
N HIS A 244 -10.65 -7.27 9.70
CA HIS A 244 -11.94 -6.67 9.38
C HIS A 244 -12.04 -6.28 7.91
N CYS A 245 -11.00 -5.66 7.35
CA CYS A 245 -10.96 -5.33 5.93
C CYS A 245 -11.06 -6.58 5.04
N ASN A 246 -10.40 -7.68 5.40
CA ASN A 246 -10.47 -8.92 4.64
C ASN A 246 -11.89 -9.53 4.68
N ASP A 247 -12.50 -9.56 5.86
CA ASP A 247 -13.86 -10.08 6.03
C ASP A 247 -14.86 -9.23 5.23
N MET A 248 -14.74 -7.90 5.27
CA MET A 248 -15.57 -6.98 4.47
C MET A 248 -15.41 -7.16 2.96
N LEU A 249 -14.22 -7.53 2.48
CA LEU A 249 -13.98 -7.80 1.06
C LEU A 249 -14.44 -9.20 0.65
N ALA A 250 -14.41 -10.16 1.57
CA ALA A 250 -14.93 -11.51 1.36
C ALA A 250 -16.47 -11.57 1.44
N ASP A 251 -17.10 -10.62 2.13
CA ASP A 251 -18.55 -10.47 2.21
C ASP A 251 -19.12 -10.08 0.84
N GLN A 252 -19.63 -11.08 0.12
CA GLN A 252 -20.30 -10.92 -1.18
C GLN A 252 -21.83 -10.96 -1.05
N GLU A 253 -22.36 -11.16 0.16
CA GLU A 253 -23.78 -11.49 0.39
C GLU A 253 -24.64 -10.29 0.77
N LYS A 254 -24.05 -9.18 1.22
CA LYS A 254 -24.81 -7.95 1.51
C LYS A 254 -25.20 -7.23 0.24
N ASP A 255 -26.49 -7.04 0.05
CA ASP A 255 -26.99 -6.12 -0.97
C ASP A 255 -26.69 -4.68 -0.55
N GLY A 256 -26.46 -3.78 -1.51
CA GLY A 256 -26.02 -2.39 -1.29
C GLY A 256 -26.99 -1.51 -0.48
N ASN A 257 -28.06 -2.09 0.08
CA ASN A 257 -29.06 -1.41 0.90
C ASN A 257 -28.70 -1.35 2.38
N ASP A 258 -27.75 -2.19 2.85
CA ASP A 258 -27.28 -2.13 4.23
C ASP A 258 -26.39 -0.90 4.45
N LEU A 259 -26.95 0.10 5.14
CA LEU A 259 -26.21 1.30 5.54
C LEU A 259 -25.33 1.02 6.76
N ILE A 260 -24.06 1.40 6.63
CA ILE A 260 -23.05 1.25 7.67
C ILE A 260 -22.88 2.60 8.38
N ARG A 261 -23.05 2.58 9.69
CA ARG A 261 -22.74 3.72 10.56
C ARG A 261 -21.23 3.99 10.51
N THR A 262 -20.85 5.16 10.04
CA THR A 262 -19.46 5.59 9.88
C THR A 262 -19.20 6.80 10.76
N LEU A 263 -18.15 6.73 11.57
CA LEU A 263 -17.76 7.79 12.49
C LEU A 263 -16.51 8.49 12.00
N ARG A 264 -16.52 9.82 12.09
CA ARG A 264 -15.35 10.64 11.75
C ARG A 264 -14.25 10.39 12.76
N VAL A 265 -13.09 9.98 12.29
CA VAL A 265 -11.92 9.73 13.14
C VAL A 265 -10.82 10.77 12.91
N TYR A 266 -9.89 10.83 13.85
CA TYR A 266 -8.67 11.63 13.73
C TYR A 266 -7.48 10.69 13.68
N GLY A 267 -6.72 10.77 12.60
CA GLY A 267 -5.72 9.79 12.25
C GLY A 267 -4.41 10.01 12.99
N THR A 268 -3.81 8.93 13.46
CA THR A 268 -2.42 8.94 13.94
C THR A 268 -1.48 8.57 12.80
N CYS A 269 -0.57 9.48 12.48
CA CYS A 269 0.49 9.22 11.51
C CYS A 269 1.69 8.59 12.22
N ILE A 270 2.19 7.47 11.70
CA ILE A 270 3.30 6.71 12.30
C ILE A 270 4.40 6.47 11.29
N ARG A 271 5.60 6.18 11.79
CA ARG A 271 6.77 5.78 11.01
C ARG A 271 6.87 4.26 10.90
N LEU A 272 7.16 3.76 9.71
CA LEU A 272 7.35 2.33 9.44
C LEU A 272 8.74 1.82 9.85
N ASP A 273 9.71 2.72 10.02
CA ASP A 273 11.08 2.38 10.46
C ASP A 273 11.28 2.43 11.97
N GLU A 274 10.24 2.84 12.71
CA GLU A 274 10.24 2.84 14.17
C GLU A 274 9.45 1.62 14.68
N LYS A 275 9.82 1.11 15.86
CA LYS A 275 9.06 0.04 16.50
C LYS A 275 7.63 0.57 16.76
N PRO A 276 6.57 -0.12 16.30
CA PRO A 276 5.20 0.30 16.56
C PRO A 276 4.95 0.48 18.06
N ASP A 277 4.16 1.48 18.41
CA ASP A 277 3.65 1.63 19.77
C ASP A 277 2.92 0.33 20.17
N PRO A 278 3.24 -0.31 21.31
CA PRO A 278 2.56 -1.53 21.77
C PRO A 278 1.03 -1.39 21.83
N TYR A 279 0.48 -0.19 21.99
CA TYR A 279 -0.97 0.03 21.97
C TYR A 279 -1.61 -0.17 20.57
N LEU A 280 -0.84 -0.12 19.49
CA LEU A 280 -1.34 -0.44 18.14
C LEU A 280 -1.58 -1.94 17.94
N GLU A 281 -0.97 -2.81 18.76
CA GLU A 281 -1.13 -4.26 18.66
C GLU A 281 -2.51 -4.73 19.15
N HIS A 282 -3.15 -3.99 20.04
CA HIS A 282 -4.41 -4.40 20.69
C HIS A 282 -5.68 -3.96 19.94
N GLY A 283 -5.54 -3.23 18.82
CA GLY A 283 -6.67 -2.86 17.97
C GLY A 283 -7.70 -1.91 18.60
N THR A 284 -7.50 -1.45 19.82
CA THR A 284 -8.38 -0.49 20.48
C THR A 284 -7.93 0.92 20.11
N PHE A 285 -8.51 1.49 19.06
CA PHE A 285 -8.56 2.94 18.96
C PHE A 285 -9.41 3.43 20.12
N PRO A 286 -8.98 4.44 20.90
CA PRO A 286 -9.84 5.04 21.90
C PRO A 286 -11.03 5.65 21.16
N VAL A 287 -12.15 4.93 21.17
CA VAL A 287 -13.45 5.52 20.90
C VAL A 287 -13.64 6.49 22.05
N ASN A 288 -13.74 7.77 21.72
CA ASN A 288 -13.88 8.82 22.72
C ASN A 288 -15.08 8.45 23.61
N PRO A 289 -14.92 8.33 24.94
CA PRO A 289 -16.08 8.23 25.81
C PRO A 289 -16.83 9.55 25.68
N GLU A 290 -18.12 9.45 25.36
CA GLU A 290 -19.07 10.57 25.32
C GLU A 290 -18.99 11.47 26.57
#